data_AF-A0A174M3E3-F1
#
_entry.id   AF-A0A174M3E3-F1
#
_cell.length_a   1.000
_cell.length_b   1.000
_cell.length_c   1.000
_cell.angle_alpha   90.00
_cell.angle_beta   90.00
_cell.angle_gamma   90.00
#
_symmetry.space_group_name_H-M   'P 1'
#
loop_
_entity.id
_entity.type
_entity.pdbx_description
1 polymer ?
#
loop_
_entity_poly.entity_id
_entity_poly.type
_entity_poly.pdbx_seq_one_letter_code
_entity_poly.pdbx_strand_id
1 'polypeptide(L)'
;MSQKHMVTEEFIEGMMGEISTAMIPYQQLFSSSYREFMRYYPSFLPKFESHNSYPVVVDAFIDYDELISNYYFAQGFLGAAGGLLGQVVKPAGLKQIPGLADLEQALEQTCRSYINEFPPEEHAEFNSQFARKKRAIEDSWEYYYLAGYEIMFTLLKRAGYELSDKPLKKLYKAMWAHNNILR
;
A
#
# COMPACT_ATOMS: atom_id res chain seq x y z
N MET A 1 18.72 23.83 -17.02
CA MET A 1 18.23 23.99 -15.63
C MET A 1 17.18 22.93 -15.40
N SER A 2 17.35 22.03 -14.42
CA SER A 2 16.30 21.03 -14.12
C SER A 2 15.08 21.77 -13.59
N GLN A 3 13.93 21.67 -14.27
CA GLN A 3 12.68 22.15 -13.69
C GLN A 3 12.41 21.36 -12.41
N LYS A 4 12.25 22.08 -11.31
CA LYS A 4 11.93 21.52 -10.00
C LYS A 4 10.42 21.60 -9.85
N HIS A 5 9.74 20.50 -10.14
CA HIS A 5 8.29 20.39 -9.94
C HIS A 5 8.04 20.00 -8.48
N MET A 6 7.38 20.89 -7.73
CA MET A 6 7.00 20.63 -6.35
C MET A 6 5.63 19.97 -6.36
N VAL A 7 5.57 18.73 -5.88
CA VAL A 7 4.34 17.96 -5.79
C VAL A 7 3.61 18.36 -4.51
N THR A 8 2.41 18.94 -4.62
CA THR A 8 1.60 19.33 -3.46
C THR A 8 0.87 18.13 -2.84
N GLU A 9 0.36 18.30 -1.61
CA GLU A 9 -0.52 17.31 -0.97
C GLU A 9 -1.76 17.03 -1.81
N GLU A 10 -2.46 18.08 -2.25
CA GLU A 10 -3.62 18.00 -3.15
C GLU A 10 -3.34 17.20 -4.43
N PHE A 11 -2.14 17.34 -5.01
CA PHE A 11 -1.75 16.59 -6.18
C PHE A 11 -1.56 15.09 -5.86
N ILE A 12 -0.98 14.77 -4.71
CA ILE A 12 -0.82 13.38 -4.25
C ILE A 12 -2.18 12.76 -3.94
N GLU A 13 -3.07 13.49 -3.27
CA GLU A 13 -4.45 13.05 -3.00
C GLU A 13 -5.21 12.78 -4.30
N GLY A 14 -5.08 13.68 -5.30
CA GLY A 14 -5.65 13.50 -6.63
C GLY A 14 -5.14 12.23 -7.32
N MET A 15 -3.82 12.00 -7.30
CA MET A 15 -3.23 10.75 -7.83
C MET A 15 -3.75 9.52 -7.09
N MET A 16 -3.82 9.56 -5.75
CA MET A 16 -4.34 8.45 -4.96
C MET A 16 -5.78 8.11 -5.34
N GLY A 17 -6.62 9.12 -5.58
CA GLY A 17 -7.99 8.93 -6.07
C GLY A 17 -8.06 8.29 -7.47
N GLU A 18 -7.20 8.71 -8.40
CA GLU A 18 -7.11 8.09 -9.73
C GLU A 18 -6.63 6.64 -9.67
N ILE A 19 -5.64 6.36 -8.81
CA ILE A 19 -5.11 5.00 -8.59
C ILE A 19 -6.20 4.10 -8.00
N SER A 20 -6.90 4.55 -6.96
CA SER A 20 -8.03 3.82 -6.38
C SER A 20 -9.06 3.45 -7.46
N THR A 21 -9.43 4.42 -8.31
CA THR A 21 -10.45 4.23 -9.34
C THR A 21 -9.99 3.31 -10.48
N ALA A 22 -8.71 3.40 -10.90
CA ALA A 22 -8.22 2.74 -12.12
C ALA A 22 -7.42 1.46 -11.86
N MET A 23 -6.56 1.44 -10.84
CA MET A 23 -5.67 0.31 -10.56
C MET A 23 -6.33 -0.79 -9.76
N ILE A 24 -7.21 -0.48 -8.80
CA ILE A 24 -7.78 -1.49 -7.90
C ILE A 24 -8.73 -2.45 -8.62
N PRO A 25 -9.69 -1.97 -9.45
CA PRO A 25 -10.49 -2.88 -10.27
C PRO A 25 -9.61 -3.73 -11.20
N TYR A 26 -8.52 -3.14 -11.73
CA TYR A 26 -7.59 -3.85 -12.59
C TYR A 26 -6.79 -4.93 -11.83
N GLN A 27 -6.29 -4.64 -10.63
CA GLN A 27 -5.54 -5.60 -9.80
C GLN A 27 -6.42 -6.75 -9.33
N GLN A 28 -7.65 -6.45 -8.88
CA GLN A 28 -8.64 -7.46 -8.50
C GLN A 28 -9.00 -8.39 -9.66
N LEU A 29 -9.22 -7.83 -10.86
CA LEU A 29 -9.63 -8.59 -12.04
C LEU A 29 -8.46 -9.36 -12.69
N PHE A 30 -7.26 -8.78 -12.78
CA PHE A 30 -6.23 -9.27 -13.71
C PHE A 30 -4.90 -9.69 -13.07
N SER A 31 -4.67 -9.46 -11.77
CA SER A 31 -3.40 -9.87 -11.13
C SER A 31 -3.57 -11.16 -10.33
N SER A 32 -3.00 -12.26 -10.85
CA SER A 32 -2.91 -13.53 -10.12
C SER A 32 -2.05 -13.41 -8.86
N SER A 33 -1.00 -12.59 -8.91
CA SER A 33 -0.12 -12.31 -7.78
C SER A 33 -0.81 -11.48 -6.70
N TYR A 34 -1.71 -10.57 -7.06
CA TYR A 34 -2.55 -9.85 -6.10
C TYR A 34 -3.55 -10.81 -5.43
N ARG A 35 -4.20 -11.68 -6.20
CA ARG A 35 -5.09 -12.72 -5.64
C ARG A 35 -4.35 -13.72 -4.75
N GLU A 36 -3.11 -14.05 -5.09
CA GLU A 36 -2.24 -14.92 -4.30
C GLU A 36 -1.74 -14.21 -3.04
N PHE A 37 -1.36 -12.93 -3.13
CA PHE A 37 -1.07 -12.06 -1.97
C PHE A 37 -2.26 -11.97 -1.02
N MET A 38 -3.48 -11.77 -1.52
CA MET A 38 -4.70 -11.76 -0.69
C MET A 38 -4.98 -13.11 0.00
N ARG A 39 -4.44 -14.23 -0.52
CA ARG A 39 -4.50 -15.54 0.17
C ARG A 39 -3.45 -15.70 1.28
N TYR A 40 -2.32 -14.98 1.18
CA TYR A 40 -1.27 -14.92 2.20
C TYR A 40 -1.44 -13.74 3.16
N TYR A 41 -2.44 -12.89 2.91
CA TYR A 41 -2.84 -11.82 3.78
C TYR A 41 -3.11 -12.39 5.17
N PRO A 42 -2.57 -11.81 6.26
CA PRO A 42 -2.73 -12.38 7.59
C PRO A 42 -4.21 -12.60 7.89
N SER A 43 -4.61 -13.87 7.93
CA SER A 43 -5.95 -14.28 8.31
C SER A 43 -6.07 -14.21 9.82
N PHE A 44 -7.28 -13.88 10.29
CA PHE A 44 -7.57 -14.09 11.69
C PHE A 44 -7.80 -15.59 11.92
N LEU A 45 -7.76 -16.03 13.17
CA LEU A 45 -8.11 -17.40 13.52
C LEU A 45 -9.56 -17.68 13.09
N PRO A 46 -9.88 -18.90 12.62
CA PRO A 46 -11.20 -19.24 12.08
C PRO A 46 -12.37 -18.94 13.03
N LYS A 47 -12.14 -18.97 14.35
CA LYS A 47 -13.14 -18.61 15.36
C LYS A 47 -13.60 -17.16 15.28
N PHE A 48 -12.70 -16.25 14.89
CA PHE A 48 -13.06 -14.88 14.57
C PHE A 48 -13.66 -14.83 13.17
N GLU A 49 -13.06 -15.47 12.18
CA GLU A 49 -13.52 -15.33 10.78
C GLU A 49 -14.94 -15.88 10.52
N SER A 50 -15.39 -16.82 11.33
CA SER A 50 -16.72 -17.43 11.23
C SER A 50 -17.85 -16.59 11.86
N HIS A 51 -17.53 -15.48 12.53
CA HIS A 51 -18.54 -14.61 13.12
C HIS A 51 -19.22 -13.73 12.06
N ASN A 52 -20.53 -13.52 12.19
CA ASN A 52 -21.32 -12.81 11.17
C ASN A 52 -20.87 -11.37 10.94
N SER A 53 -20.29 -10.72 11.96
CA SER A 53 -19.81 -9.34 11.90
C SER A 53 -18.39 -9.21 11.34
N TYR A 54 -17.68 -10.32 11.11
CA TYR A 54 -16.30 -10.31 10.63
C TYR A 54 -16.10 -9.59 9.28
N PRO A 55 -17.05 -9.64 8.31
CA PRO A 55 -16.92 -8.87 7.07
C PRO A 55 -16.66 -7.37 7.28
N VAL A 56 -17.23 -6.76 8.34
CA VAL A 56 -17.00 -5.34 8.65
C VAL A 56 -15.54 -5.07 9.04
N VAL A 57 -14.91 -6.01 9.75
CA VAL A 57 -13.48 -5.95 10.08
C VAL A 57 -12.63 -6.10 8.82
N VAL A 58 -13.03 -6.99 7.91
CA VAL A 58 -12.34 -7.18 6.62
C VAL A 58 -12.39 -5.89 5.80
N ASP A 59 -13.56 -5.27 5.67
CA ASP A 59 -13.74 -4.02 4.92
C ASP A 59 -12.86 -2.90 5.51
N ALA A 60 -12.83 -2.73 6.83
CA ALA A 60 -11.97 -1.73 7.47
C ALA A 60 -10.46 -1.97 7.23
N PHE A 61 -10.02 -3.23 7.16
CA PHE A 61 -8.64 -3.56 6.80
C PHE A 61 -8.35 -3.30 5.32
N ILE A 62 -9.33 -3.54 4.43
CA ILE A 62 -9.21 -3.24 3.00
C ILE A 62 -9.04 -1.73 2.82
N ASP A 63 -9.88 -0.91 3.44
CA ASP A 63 -9.81 0.56 3.35
C ASP A 63 -8.44 1.07 3.84
N TYR A 64 -7.95 0.52 4.96
CA TYR A 64 -6.65 0.89 5.53
C TYR A 64 -5.47 0.54 4.60
N ASP A 65 -5.44 -0.67 4.06
CA ASP A 65 -4.41 -1.12 3.12
C ASP A 65 -4.49 -0.40 1.78
N GLU A 66 -5.70 -0.11 1.30
CA GLU A 66 -5.93 0.65 0.08
C GLU A 66 -5.31 2.05 0.17
N LEU A 67 -5.52 2.78 1.27
CA LEU A 67 -4.93 4.11 1.43
C LEU A 67 -3.39 4.04 1.41
N ILE A 68 -2.82 3.11 2.17
CA ILE A 68 -1.37 2.92 2.27
C ILE A 68 -0.79 2.54 0.90
N SER A 69 -1.36 1.54 0.25
CA SER A 69 -0.90 1.05 -1.05
C SER A 69 -1.02 2.14 -2.13
N ASN A 70 -2.13 2.87 -2.20
CA ASN A 70 -2.32 3.99 -3.15
C ASN A 70 -1.28 5.08 -2.96
N TYR A 71 -0.99 5.45 -1.71
CA TYR A 71 0.05 6.42 -1.42
C TYR A 71 1.41 5.96 -1.95
N TYR A 72 1.83 4.73 -1.64
CA TYR A 72 3.12 4.22 -2.07
C TYR A 72 3.18 3.95 -3.58
N PHE A 73 2.08 3.57 -4.23
CA PHE A 73 1.98 3.55 -5.70
C PHE A 73 2.25 4.94 -6.29
N ALA A 74 1.60 5.98 -5.78
CA ALA A 74 1.82 7.36 -6.23
C ALA A 74 3.28 7.80 -6.04
N GLN A 75 3.89 7.46 -4.89
CA GLN A 75 5.30 7.71 -4.64
C GLN A 75 6.22 6.99 -5.65
N GLY A 76 5.92 5.72 -5.97
CA GLY A 76 6.63 4.94 -6.98
C GLY A 76 6.54 5.56 -8.37
N PHE A 77 5.33 5.98 -8.76
CA PHE A 77 5.08 6.68 -10.02
C PHE A 77 5.88 7.97 -10.15
N LEU A 78 5.85 8.81 -9.12
CA LEU A 78 6.58 10.07 -9.07
C LEU A 78 8.09 9.85 -9.06
N GLY A 79 8.56 8.83 -8.34
CA GLY A 79 9.96 8.43 -8.33
C GLY A 79 10.47 8.00 -9.71
N ALA A 80 9.66 7.25 -10.45
CA ALA A 80 9.96 6.85 -11.83
C ALA A 80 9.88 8.04 -12.79
N ALA A 81 8.76 8.76 -12.83
CA ALA A 81 8.55 9.89 -13.74
C ALA A 81 9.60 10.99 -13.53
N GLY A 82 9.93 11.29 -12.28
CA GLY A 82 10.99 12.24 -11.96
C GLY A 82 12.38 11.71 -12.32
N GLY A 83 12.78 10.63 -11.66
CA GLY A 83 14.15 10.12 -11.74
C GLY A 83 14.57 9.68 -13.15
N LEU A 84 13.66 9.07 -13.90
CA LEU A 84 13.95 8.56 -15.25
C LEU A 84 13.99 9.66 -16.31
N LEU A 85 13.24 10.75 -16.10
CA LEU A 85 13.22 11.91 -17.00
C LEU A 85 14.19 13.02 -16.56
N GLY A 86 15.05 12.76 -15.57
CA GLY A 86 16.01 13.73 -15.04
C GLY A 86 15.36 14.92 -14.32
N GLN A 87 14.09 14.78 -13.92
CA GLN A 87 13.36 15.78 -13.16
C GLN A 87 13.50 15.52 -11.66
N VAL A 88 13.73 16.58 -10.90
CA VAL A 88 13.75 16.49 -9.44
C VAL A 88 12.31 16.57 -8.94
N VAL A 89 11.64 15.42 -8.92
CA VAL A 89 10.34 15.25 -8.28
C VAL A 89 10.61 14.88 -6.83
N LYS A 90 10.40 15.84 -5.92
CA LYS A 90 10.39 15.57 -4.49
C LYS A 90 8.93 15.56 -4.05
N PRO A 91 8.47 14.50 -3.37
CA PRO A 91 7.24 14.60 -2.59
C PRO A 91 7.36 15.84 -1.70
N ALA A 92 6.34 16.72 -1.67
CA ALA A 92 6.29 17.73 -0.60
C ALA A 92 6.49 17.01 0.73
N GLY A 93 7.14 17.67 1.70
CA GLY A 93 7.54 17.09 2.99
C GLY A 93 6.38 16.69 3.90
N LEU A 94 5.49 15.84 3.38
CA LEU A 94 4.42 15.14 4.07
C LEU A 94 5.07 14.35 5.18
N LYS A 95 4.69 14.69 6.41
CA LYS A 95 5.15 13.99 7.61
C LYS A 95 4.44 12.66 7.80
N GLN A 96 3.30 12.47 7.13
CA GLN A 96 2.43 11.30 7.23
C GLN A 96 1.60 11.15 5.93
N ILE A 97 1.03 9.97 5.73
CA ILE A 97 0.09 9.70 4.63
C ILE A 97 -1.20 10.51 4.86
N PRO A 98 -1.67 11.32 3.88
CA PRO A 98 -2.93 12.05 4.01
C PRO A 98 -4.10 11.11 4.30
N GLY A 99 -4.95 11.46 5.27
CA GLY A 99 -6.12 10.66 5.68
C GLY A 99 -5.81 9.41 6.53
N LEU A 100 -4.54 9.07 6.77
CA LEU A 100 -4.18 7.83 7.49
C LEU A 100 -4.66 7.82 8.94
N ALA A 101 -4.54 8.94 9.64
CA ALA A 101 -4.95 9.03 11.05
C ALA A 101 -6.46 8.75 11.22
N ASP A 102 -7.28 9.24 10.31
CA ASP A 102 -8.73 9.04 10.36
C ASP A 102 -9.10 7.58 10.07
N LEU A 103 -8.46 6.95 9.08
CA LEU A 103 -8.66 5.52 8.80
C LEU A 103 -8.11 4.61 9.90
N GLU A 104 -6.97 4.94 10.48
CA GLU A 104 -6.40 4.21 11.62
C GLU A 104 -7.37 4.22 12.80
N GLN A 105 -7.95 5.38 13.11
CA GLN A 105 -8.96 5.50 14.16
C GLN A 105 -10.23 4.70 13.83
N ALA A 106 -10.69 4.73 12.57
CA ALA A 106 -11.87 3.96 12.13
C ALA A 106 -11.63 2.45 12.22
N LEU A 107 -10.46 1.98 11.83
CA LEU A 107 -10.04 0.59 11.91
C LEU A 107 -9.99 0.11 13.37
N GLU A 108 -9.37 0.90 14.26
CA GLU A 108 -9.29 0.58 15.69
C GLU A 108 -10.66 0.53 16.34
N GLN A 109 -11.54 1.49 16.02
CA GLN A 109 -12.91 1.50 16.52
C GLN A 109 -13.70 0.29 16.03
N THR A 110 -13.56 -0.08 14.75
CA THR A 110 -14.25 -1.23 14.15
C THR A 110 -13.81 -2.53 14.82
N CYS A 111 -12.50 -2.75 14.92
CA CYS A 111 -11.93 -3.91 15.59
C CYS A 111 -12.33 -4.00 17.07
N ARG A 112 -12.38 -2.86 17.76
CA ARG A 112 -12.83 -2.80 19.17
C ARG A 112 -14.30 -3.14 19.33
N SER A 113 -15.17 -2.61 18.48
CA SER A 113 -16.60 -2.94 18.50
C SER A 113 -16.81 -4.43 18.24
N TYR A 114 -16.08 -4.98 17.26
CA TYR A 114 -16.14 -6.38 16.90
C TYR A 114 -15.71 -7.33 18.01
N ILE A 115 -14.56 -7.09 18.65
CA ILE A 115 -14.05 -7.99 19.69
C ILE A 115 -14.92 -7.98 20.96
N ASN A 116 -15.69 -6.91 21.19
CA ASN A 116 -16.68 -6.87 22.28
C ASN A 116 -17.86 -7.84 22.08
N GLU A 117 -18.03 -8.42 20.90
CA GLU A 117 -19.00 -9.49 20.64
C GLU A 117 -18.53 -10.85 21.20
N PHE A 118 -17.25 -10.95 21.60
CA PHE A 118 -16.62 -12.17 22.11
C PHE A 118 -16.34 -12.10 23.61
N PRO A 119 -16.21 -13.27 24.27
CA PRO A 119 -15.79 -13.34 25.66
C PRO A 119 -14.43 -12.66 25.92
N PRO A 120 -14.23 -12.01 27.09
CA PRO A 120 -13.00 -11.26 27.41
C PRO A 120 -11.70 -12.06 27.26
N GLU A 121 -11.74 -13.38 27.50
CA GLU A 121 -10.60 -14.28 27.36
C GLU A 121 -10.04 -14.35 25.93
N GLU A 122 -10.84 -14.02 24.91
CA GLU A 122 -10.41 -14.05 23.51
C GLU A 122 -9.76 -12.74 23.05
N HIS A 123 -9.91 -11.66 23.83
CA HIS A 123 -9.51 -10.30 23.42
C HIS A 123 -8.00 -10.19 23.21
N ALA A 124 -7.20 -10.84 24.06
CA ALA A 124 -5.75 -10.80 23.94
C ALA A 124 -5.26 -11.45 22.63
N GLU A 125 -5.88 -12.56 22.24
CA GLU A 125 -5.52 -13.29 21.03
C GLU A 125 -5.96 -12.54 19.76
N PHE A 126 -7.14 -11.91 19.79
CA PHE A 126 -7.60 -11.04 18.71
C PHE A 126 -6.68 -9.82 18.55
N ASN A 127 -6.36 -9.12 19.64
CA ASN A 127 -5.51 -7.93 19.62
C ASN A 127 -4.10 -8.23 19.11
N SER A 128 -3.56 -9.41 19.42
CA SER A 128 -2.28 -9.88 18.86
C SER A 128 -2.34 -10.04 17.35
N GLN A 129 -3.42 -10.63 16.82
CA GLN A 129 -3.62 -10.80 15.38
C GLN A 129 -3.89 -9.48 14.67
N PHE A 130 -4.69 -8.59 15.28
CA PHE A 130 -4.89 -7.23 14.82
C PHE A 130 -3.55 -6.50 14.64
N ALA A 131 -2.70 -6.48 15.68
CA ALA A 131 -1.40 -5.83 15.63
C ALA A 131 -0.48 -6.44 14.56
N ARG A 132 -0.49 -7.78 14.43
CA ARG A 132 0.29 -8.48 13.40
C ARG A 132 -0.18 -8.11 11.99
N LYS A 133 -1.48 -8.05 11.76
CA LYS A 133 -2.07 -7.73 10.45
C LYS A 133 -1.82 -6.28 10.06
N LYS A 134 -2.06 -5.34 10.98
CA LYS A 134 -1.76 -3.91 10.79
C LYS A 134 -0.28 -3.69 10.44
N ARG A 135 0.63 -4.31 11.20
CA ARG A 135 2.07 -4.25 10.91
C ARG A 135 2.42 -4.83 9.54
N ALA A 136 1.83 -5.96 9.15
CA ALA A 136 2.11 -6.56 7.84
C ALA A 136 1.74 -5.62 6.67
N ILE A 137 0.65 -4.87 6.80
CA ILE A 137 0.24 -3.85 5.82
C ILE A 137 1.27 -2.72 5.77
N GLU A 138 1.62 -2.17 6.93
CA GLU A 138 2.58 -1.06 7.04
C GLU A 138 3.97 -1.44 6.53
N ASP A 139 4.43 -2.66 6.82
CA ASP A 139 5.72 -3.20 6.37
C ASP A 139 5.74 -3.53 4.86
N SER A 140 4.58 -3.59 4.21
CA SER A 140 4.46 -3.91 2.78
C SER A 140 4.72 -2.72 1.84
N TRP A 141 4.99 -1.54 2.39
CA TRP A 141 5.12 -0.29 1.63
C TRP A 141 6.11 -0.35 0.44
N GLU A 142 7.22 -1.07 0.59
CA GLU A 142 8.25 -1.19 -0.46
C GLU A 142 7.71 -1.90 -1.70
N TYR A 143 6.84 -2.89 -1.51
CA TYR A 143 6.22 -3.63 -2.61
C TYR A 143 5.29 -2.72 -3.41
N TYR A 144 4.48 -1.91 -2.73
CA TYR A 144 3.62 -0.93 -3.38
C TYR A 144 4.41 0.14 -4.12
N TYR A 145 5.49 0.65 -3.51
CA TYR A 145 6.40 1.59 -4.16
C TYR A 145 7.00 1.03 -5.45
N LEU A 146 7.54 -0.19 -5.39
CA LEU A 146 8.14 -0.86 -6.55
C LEU A 146 7.12 -1.07 -7.66
N ALA A 147 5.95 -1.58 -7.33
CA ALA A 147 4.91 -1.83 -8.32
C ALA A 147 4.47 -0.52 -9.00
N GLY A 148 4.33 0.59 -8.25
CA GLY A 148 4.10 1.91 -8.84
C GLY A 148 5.24 2.32 -9.78
N TYR A 149 6.49 2.14 -9.35
CA TYR A 149 7.66 2.45 -10.16
C TYR A 149 7.70 1.63 -11.47
N GLU A 150 7.44 0.33 -11.41
CA GLU A 150 7.39 -0.59 -12.55
C GLU A 150 6.33 -0.20 -13.58
N ILE A 151 5.14 0.17 -13.10
CA ILE A 151 4.04 0.56 -13.99
C ILE A 151 4.46 1.83 -14.75
N MET A 152 4.95 2.88 -14.08
CA MET A 152 5.40 4.09 -14.81
C MET A 152 6.61 3.82 -15.70
N PHE A 153 7.57 3.02 -15.26
CA PHE A 153 8.70 2.62 -16.09
C PHE A 153 8.23 1.94 -17.39
N THR A 154 7.22 1.07 -17.29
CA THR A 154 6.61 0.39 -18.45
C THR A 154 5.84 1.37 -19.33
N LEU A 155 5.06 2.28 -18.74
CA LEU A 155 4.30 3.30 -19.47
C LEU A 155 5.23 4.25 -20.25
N LEU A 156 6.31 4.71 -19.63
CA LEU A 156 7.31 5.56 -20.30
C LEU A 156 7.99 4.83 -21.46
N LYS A 157 8.37 3.55 -21.30
CA LYS A 157 8.90 2.75 -22.41
C LYS A 157 7.88 2.62 -23.55
N ARG A 158 6.61 2.37 -23.23
CA ARG A 158 5.52 2.30 -24.24
C ARG A 158 5.29 3.64 -24.94
N ALA A 159 5.51 4.75 -24.25
CA ALA A 159 5.45 6.10 -24.81
C ALA A 159 6.69 6.47 -25.65
N GLY A 160 7.66 5.57 -25.81
CA GLY A 160 8.83 5.77 -26.66
C GLY A 160 10.07 6.34 -25.97
N TYR A 161 10.08 6.43 -24.64
CA TYR A 161 11.27 6.85 -23.90
C TYR A 161 12.32 5.73 -23.87
N GLU A 162 13.55 6.05 -24.25
CA GLU A 162 14.70 5.15 -24.12
C GLU A 162 15.19 5.11 -22.67
N LEU A 163 14.64 4.15 -21.91
CA LEU A 163 14.97 3.97 -20.50
C LEU A 163 15.92 2.79 -20.28
N SER A 164 16.99 3.03 -19.53
CA SER A 164 17.87 1.95 -19.05
C SER A 164 17.18 1.13 -17.95
N ASP A 165 17.37 -0.18 -17.94
CA ASP A 165 16.89 -1.06 -16.86
C ASP A 165 17.69 -0.94 -15.55
N LYS A 166 18.82 -0.22 -15.57
CA LYS A 166 19.72 -0.11 -14.41
C LYS A 166 19.02 0.41 -13.13
N PRO A 167 18.18 1.48 -13.18
CA PRO A 167 17.48 1.97 -12.00
C PRO A 167 16.52 0.94 -11.40
N LEU A 168 15.74 0.28 -12.26
CA LEU A 168 14.81 -0.77 -11.83
C LEU A 168 15.54 -1.97 -11.20
N LYS A 169 16.64 -2.43 -11.82
CA LYS A 169 17.51 -3.48 -11.25
C LYS A 169 18.12 -3.10 -9.90
N LYS A 170 18.44 -1.82 -9.69
CA LYS A 170 18.94 -1.33 -8.40
C LYS A 170 17.85 -1.37 -7.34
N LEU A 171 16.62 -0.99 -7.69
CA LEU A 171 15.47 -1.01 -6.79
C LEU A 171 15.16 -2.44 -6.31
N TYR A 172 15.11 -3.42 -7.23
CA TYR A 172 14.94 -4.83 -6.86
C TYR A 172 16.01 -5.33 -5.89
N LYS A 173 17.29 -4.97 -6.11
CA LYS A 173 18.38 -5.36 -5.21
C LYS A 173 18.23 -4.75 -3.82
N ALA A 174 17.82 -3.49 -3.73
CA ALA A 174 17.60 -2.81 -2.45
C ALA A 174 16.50 -3.51 -1.64
N MET A 175 15.37 -3.83 -2.29
CA MET A 175 14.27 -4.52 -1.62
C MET A 175 14.61 -5.96 -1.23
N TRP A 176 15.35 -6.68 -2.08
CA TRP A 176 15.79 -8.03 -1.74
C TRP A 176 16.76 -8.03 -0.56
N ALA A 177 17.63 -7.01 -0.45
CA ALA A 177 18.50 -6.86 0.72
C ALA A 177 17.71 -6.55 1.99
N HIS A 178 16.70 -5.68 1.92
CA HIS A 178 15.88 -5.33 3.07
C HIS A 178 15.05 -6.51 3.59
N ASN A 179 14.43 -7.28 2.69
CA ASN A 179 13.65 -8.48 3.06
C ASN A 179 14.51 -9.62 3.65
N ASN A 180 15.82 -9.65 3.38
CA ASN A 180 16.73 -10.63 3.98
C ASN A 180 17.33 -10.16 5.32
N ILE A 181 17.18 -8.88 5.67
CA ILE A 181 17.57 -8.34 6.99
C ILE A 181 16.43 -8.49 8.00
N LEU A 182 15.17 -8.52 7.53
CA LEU A 182 13.96 -8.65 8.34
C LEU A 182 13.49 -10.10 8.57
N ARG A 183 14.23 -11.10 8.07
CA ARG A 183 14.02 -12.55 8.32
C ARG A 183 14.94 -13.04 9.42
#